data_AF-A0A2M8Q9T8-F1
#
_entry.id   AF-A0A2M8Q9T8-F1
#
_cell.length_a   1.000
_cell.length_b   1.000
_cell.length_c   1.000
_cell.angle_alpha   90.00
_cell.angle_beta   90.00
_cell.angle_gamma   90.00
#
_symmetry.space_group_name_H-M   'P 1'
#
loop_
_entity.id
_entity.type
_entity.pdbx_description
1 polymer ?
#
loop_
_entity_poly.entity_id
_entity_poly.type
_entity_poly.pdbx_seq_one_letter_code
_entity_poly.pdbx_strand_id
1 'polypeptide(L)'
;MLLIAATNYKDRVDPAAIREGRFVFHIEVPLPDQEARKGLILAGLRKTGRNVDSDVLERLARRWTGFNVPRILEASERAGRIASHAQVPMRDFMRALRDVQGNPAGPPE
;
A
#
# COMPACT_ATOMS: atom_id res chain seq x y z
N MET A 1 23.31 -21.49 2.20
CA MET A 1 22.75 -20.65 1.10
C MET A 1 21.26 -20.51 1.35
N LEU A 2 20.73 -19.29 1.34
CA LEU A 2 19.31 -19.00 1.52
C LEU A 2 18.76 -18.49 0.19
N LEU A 3 17.67 -19.09 -0.31
CA LEU A 3 17.01 -18.68 -1.55
C LEU A 3 15.64 -18.10 -1.23
N ILE A 4 15.32 -16.94 -1.81
CA ILE A 4 14.02 -16.28 -1.70
C ILE A 4 13.48 -16.09 -3.12
N ALA A 5 12.23 -16.46 -3.34
CA ALA A 5 11.51 -16.26 -4.60
C ALA A 5 10.13 -15.64 -4.31
N ALA A 6 9.58 -14.91 -5.28
CA ALA A 6 8.26 -14.31 -5.21
C ALA A 6 7.49 -14.58 -6.51
N THR A 7 6.18 -14.85 -6.41
CA THR A 7 5.28 -15.05 -7.55
C THR A 7 3.89 -14.56 -7.19
N ASN A 8 3.17 -14.00 -8.16
CA ASN A 8 1.75 -13.66 -8.04
C ASN A 8 0.84 -14.86 -8.39
N TYR A 9 1.40 -15.93 -8.97
CA TYR A 9 0.67 -17.10 -9.48
C TYR A 9 1.28 -18.39 -8.92
N LYS A 10 0.99 -18.71 -7.66
CA LYS A 10 1.53 -19.90 -6.98
C LYS A 10 1.13 -21.20 -7.69
N ASP A 11 -0.08 -21.23 -8.23
CA ASP A 11 -0.67 -22.32 -9.01
C ASP A 11 0.06 -22.60 -10.34
N ARG A 12 0.79 -21.60 -10.88
CA ARG A 12 1.58 -21.74 -12.12
C ARG A 12 3.02 -22.16 -11.89
N VAL A 13 3.45 -22.29 -10.63
CA VAL A 13 4.81 -22.76 -10.31
C VAL A 13 4.91 -24.26 -10.60
N ASP A 14 6.02 -24.68 -11.20
CA ASP A 14 6.30 -26.10 -11.45
C ASP A 14 6.14 -26.91 -10.16
N PRO A 15 5.25 -27.92 -10.11
CA PRO A 15 5.04 -28.75 -8.93
C PRO A 15 6.33 -29.35 -8.37
N ALA A 16 7.33 -29.64 -9.21
CA ALA A 16 8.63 -30.16 -8.78
C ALA A 16 9.44 -29.15 -7.94
N ALA A 17 9.21 -27.84 -8.12
CA ALA A 17 9.85 -26.79 -7.32
C ALA A 17 9.25 -26.66 -5.91
N ILE A 18 8.00 -27.11 -5.72
CA ILE A 18 7.21 -26.98 -4.49
C ILE A 18 7.26 -28.26 -3.63
N ARG A 19 7.94 -29.30 -4.11
CA ARG A 19 8.16 -30.54 -3.35
C ARG A 19 9.06 -30.32 -2.14
N GLU A 20 8.94 -31.20 -1.16
CA GLU A 20 9.81 -31.26 0.00
C GLU A 20 11.30 -31.24 -0.41
N GLY A 21 12.08 -30.38 0.23
CA GLY A 21 13.51 -30.19 -0.05
C GLY A 21 13.87 -28.99 -0.94
N ARG A 22 12.89 -28.22 -1.46
CA ARG A 22 13.13 -27.00 -2.25
C ARG A 22 12.51 -25.76 -1.59
N PHE A 23 11.39 -25.24 -2.11
CA PHE A 23 10.67 -24.13 -1.48
C PHE A 23 9.81 -24.65 -0.33
N VAL A 24 10.43 -24.82 0.84
CA VAL A 24 9.76 -25.37 2.03
C VAL A 24 8.80 -24.35 2.65
N PHE A 25 9.24 -23.08 2.77
CA PHE A 25 8.44 -22.02 3.35
C PHE A 25 7.61 -21.32 2.29
N HIS A 26 6.30 -21.28 2.51
CA HIS A 26 5.34 -20.53 1.71
C HIS A 26 4.74 -19.42 2.57
N ILE A 27 5.02 -18.18 2.19
CA ILE A 27 4.48 -17.00 2.85
C ILE A 27 3.55 -16.32 1.87
N GLU A 28 2.27 -16.25 2.22
CA GLU A 28 1.30 -15.47 1.48
C GLU A 28 1.33 -14.01 1.97
N VAL A 29 1.32 -13.07 1.03
CA VAL A 29 1.31 -11.64 1.33
C VAL A 29 -0.04 -11.07 0.89
N PRO A 30 -1.02 -10.98 1.80
CA PRO A 30 -2.33 -10.43 1.44
C PRO A 30 -2.28 -8.91 1.27
N LEU A 31 -3.38 -8.35 0.78
CA LEU A 31 -3.59 -6.91 0.84
C LEU A 31 -3.57 -6.41 2.30
N PRO A 32 -3.12 -5.17 2.55
CA PRO A 32 -3.01 -4.65 3.91
C PRO A 32 -4.37 -4.60 4.60
N ASP A 33 -4.43 -5.07 5.84
CA ASP A 33 -5.58 -4.89 6.73
C ASP A 33 -5.75 -3.42 7.18
N GLN A 34 -6.77 -3.12 7.98
CA GLN A 34 -7.05 -1.74 8.38
C GLN A 34 -5.90 -1.08 9.15
N GLU A 35 -5.24 -1.80 10.07
CA GLU A 35 -4.13 -1.25 10.85
C GLU A 35 -2.88 -1.04 9.99
N ALA A 36 -2.59 -2.00 9.11
CA ALA A 36 -1.54 -1.86 8.10
C ALA A 36 -1.80 -0.64 7.20
N ARG A 37 -3.05 -0.41 6.76
CA ARG A 37 -3.40 0.78 5.97
C ARG A 37 -3.17 2.07 6.74
N LYS A 38 -3.49 2.15 8.04
CA LYS A 38 -3.14 3.31 8.87
C LYS A 38 -1.64 3.55 8.91
N GLY A 39 -0.86 2.49 9.15
CA GLY A 39 0.61 2.55 9.15
C GLY A 39 1.18 3.05 7.82
N LEU A 40 0.64 2.58 6.70
CA LEU A 40 1.03 3.01 5.36
C LEU A 40 0.67 4.47 5.09
N ILE A 41 -0.51 4.94 5.53
CA ILE A 41 -0.89 6.35 5.41
C ILE A 41 0.11 7.24 6.16
N LEU A 42 0.41 6.89 7.42
CA LEU A 42 1.38 7.61 8.24
C LEU A 42 2.79 7.57 7.64
N ALA A 43 3.21 6.43 7.08
CA ALA A 43 4.49 6.29 6.40
C ALA A 43 4.60 7.19 5.15
N GLY A 44 3.52 7.32 4.37
CA GLY A 44 3.45 8.25 3.24
C GLY A 44 3.58 9.70 3.68
N LEU A 45 2.87 10.09 4.75
CA LEU A 45 2.94 11.46 5.29
C LEU A 45 4.31 11.80 5.90
N ARG A 46 4.99 10.82 6.50
CA ARG A 46 6.34 10.99 7.09
C ARG A 46 7.35 11.52 6.07
N LYS A 47 7.22 11.16 4.80
CA LYS A 47 8.08 11.68 3.70
C LYS A 47 7.91 13.17 3.43
N THR A 48 6.81 13.76 3.90
CA THR A 48 6.45 15.17 3.69
C THR A 48 6.46 16.00 4.98
N GLY A 49 6.80 15.39 6.12
CA GLY A 49 6.75 16.05 7.42
C GLY A 49 5.34 16.51 7.84
N ARG A 50 4.30 15.92 7.25
CA ARG A 50 2.90 16.22 7.58
C ARG A 50 2.33 15.17 8.53
N ASN A 51 1.20 15.50 9.15
CA ASN A 51 0.45 14.57 9.98
C ASN A 51 -1.03 14.55 9.58
N VAL A 52 -1.83 13.71 10.21
CA VAL A 52 -3.28 13.57 9.96
C VAL A 52 -4.00 13.38 11.29
N ASP A 53 -5.22 13.91 11.39
CA ASP A 53 -6.09 13.69 12.54
C ASP A 53 -6.53 12.22 12.64
N SER A 54 -6.76 11.73 13.85
CA SER A 54 -7.10 10.32 14.09
C SER A 54 -8.45 9.91 13.48
N ASP A 55 -9.46 10.78 13.48
CA ASP A 55 -10.75 10.49 12.83
C ASP A 55 -10.58 10.38 11.30
N VAL A 56 -9.79 11.30 10.73
CA VAL A 56 -9.50 11.29 9.30
C VAL A 56 -8.73 10.03 8.91
N LEU A 57 -7.73 9.65 9.72
CA LEU A 57 -6.94 8.43 9.51
C LEU A 57 -7.81 7.18 9.53
N GLU A 58 -8.69 7.04 10.51
CA GLU A 58 -9.62 5.91 10.61
C GLU A 58 -10.55 5.82 9.40
N ARG A 59 -11.13 6.94 9.00
CA ARG A 59 -12.04 6.99 7.86
C ARG A 59 -11.33 6.66 6.54
N LEU A 60 -10.08 7.12 6.37
CA LEU A 60 -9.26 6.75 5.21
C LEU A 60 -8.95 5.25 5.20
N ALA A 61 -8.50 4.70 6.33
CA ALA A 61 -8.17 3.28 6.44
C ALA A 61 -9.38 2.37 6.17
N ARG A 62 -10.59 2.76 6.57
CA ARG A 62 -11.82 2.05 6.19
C ARG A 62 -12.14 2.20 4.70
N ARG A 63 -12.05 3.41 4.17
CA ARG A 63 -12.40 3.72 2.77
C ARG A 63 -11.45 3.08 1.75
N TRP A 64 -10.19 2.89 2.09
CA TRP A 64 -9.16 2.35 1.19
C TRP A 64 -9.01 0.83 1.30
N THR A 65 -10.06 0.13 1.73
CA THR A 65 -10.10 -1.33 1.72
C THR A 65 -9.89 -1.85 0.29
N GLY A 66 -9.04 -2.87 0.14
CA GLY A 66 -8.69 -3.45 -1.15
C GLY A 66 -7.59 -2.70 -1.92
N PHE A 67 -7.04 -1.61 -1.39
CA PHE A 67 -5.92 -0.93 -2.03
C PHE A 67 -4.61 -1.67 -1.76
N ASN A 68 -3.75 -1.76 -2.79
CA ASN A 68 -2.39 -2.26 -2.65
C ASN A 68 -1.47 -1.22 -1.97
N VAL A 69 -0.32 -1.70 -1.51
CA VAL A 69 0.66 -0.88 -0.77
C VAL A 69 1.14 0.35 -1.54
N PRO A 70 1.55 0.25 -2.83
CA PRO A 70 2.03 1.41 -3.59
C PRO A 70 0.98 2.52 -3.70
N ARG A 71 -0.29 2.17 -3.96
CA ARG A 71 -1.37 3.13 -4.12
C ARG A 71 -1.62 3.95 -2.86
N ILE A 72 -1.58 3.31 -1.69
CA ILE A 72 -1.77 3.99 -0.40
C ILE A 72 -0.61 4.96 -0.15
N LEU A 73 0.62 4.49 -0.33
CA LEU A 73 1.82 5.30 -0.10
C LEU A 73 1.86 6.52 -1.02
N GLU A 74 1.60 6.33 -2.32
CA GLU A 74 1.62 7.41 -3.30
C GLU A 74 0.52 8.44 -3.02
N ALA A 75 -0.71 7.99 -2.75
CA ALA A 75 -1.83 8.88 -2.45
C ALA A 75 -1.56 9.69 -1.16
N SER A 76 -1.02 9.06 -0.12
CA SER A 76 -0.71 9.74 1.15
C SER A 76 0.47 10.71 1.03
N GLU A 77 1.54 10.31 0.36
CA GLU A 77 2.68 11.19 0.11
C GLU A 77 2.26 12.39 -0.74
N ARG A 78 1.49 12.18 -1.81
CA ARG A 78 0.97 13.26 -2.65
C ARG A 78 0.04 14.19 -1.88
N ALA A 79 -0.84 13.66 -1.04
CA ALA A 79 -1.69 14.46 -0.17
C ALA A 79 -0.87 15.37 0.75
N GLY A 80 0.22 14.85 1.33
CA GLY A 80 1.14 15.63 2.15
C GLY A 80 1.87 16.74 1.38
N ARG A 81 2.23 16.52 0.12
CA ARG A 81 2.89 17.52 -0.74
C ARG A 81 1.95 18.68 -1.12
N ILE A 82 0.69 18.40 -1.38
CA ILE A 82 -0.29 19.43 -1.79
C ILE A 82 -0.95 20.13 -0.59
N ALA A 83 -0.82 19.57 0.62
CA ALA A 83 -1.42 20.12 1.81
C ALA A 83 -0.83 21.49 2.17
N SER A 84 -1.70 22.47 2.35
CA SER A 84 -1.34 23.82 2.81
C SER A 84 -1.10 23.89 4.34
N HIS A 85 -1.53 22.87 5.08
CA HIS A 85 -1.46 22.84 6.54
C HIS A 85 -0.62 21.65 7.03
N ALA A 86 -0.15 21.72 8.28
CA ALA A 86 0.62 20.65 8.91
C ALA A 86 -0.21 19.36 9.07
N GLN A 87 -1.49 19.50 9.43
CA GLN A 87 -2.45 18.40 9.41
C GLN A 87 -3.15 18.34 8.05
N VAL A 88 -3.05 17.21 7.36
CA VAL A 88 -3.64 17.01 6.03
C VAL A 88 -5.14 16.72 6.17
N PRO A 89 -6.02 17.56 5.62
CA PRO A 89 -7.46 17.32 5.66
C PRO A 89 -7.88 16.23 4.67
N MET A 90 -9.00 15.57 4.95
CA MET A 90 -9.59 14.53 4.09
C MET A 90 -9.70 14.95 2.60
N ARG A 91 -10.02 16.22 2.32
CA ARG A 91 -10.14 16.73 0.95
C ARG A 91 -8.85 16.57 0.14
N ASP A 92 -7.69 16.70 0.76
CA ASP A 92 -6.39 16.64 0.08
C ASP A 92 -6.02 15.19 -0.23
N PHE A 93 -6.34 14.25 0.67
CA PHE A 93 -6.24 12.81 0.37
C PHE A 93 -7.14 12.40 -0.79
N MET A 94 -8.39 12.87 -0.80
CA MET A 94 -9.33 12.55 -1.88
C MET A 94 -8.91 13.17 -3.21
N ARG A 95 -8.31 14.36 -3.20
CA ARG A 95 -7.73 14.99 -4.38
C ARG A 95 -6.51 14.20 -4.87
N ALA A 96 -5.57 13.89 -3.99
CA ALA A 96 -4.38 13.11 -4.32
C ALA A 96 -4.73 11.73 -4.88
N LEU A 97 -5.73 11.05 -4.30
CA LEU A 97 -6.18 9.76 -4.79
C LEU A 97 -6.76 9.84 -6.21
N ARG A 98 -7.52 10.90 -6.55
CA ARG A 98 -8.01 11.11 -7.92
C ARG A 98 -6.87 11.30 -8.90
N ASP A 99 -5.85 12.06 -8.53
CA ASP A 99 -4.67 12.26 -9.37
C ASP A 99 -3.91 10.95 -9.61
N VAL A 100 -3.74 10.13 -8.57
CA VAL A 100 -3.10 8.80 -8.67
C VAL A 100 -3.92 7.85 -9.55
N GLN A 101 -5.25 7.91 -9.47
CA GLN A 101 -6.13 7.12 -10.34
C GLN A 101 -6.15 7.60 -11.79
N GLY A 102 -5.99 8.91 -12.02
CA GLY A 102 -5.95 9.51 -13.35
C GLY A 102 -4.62 9.33 -14.07
N ASN A 103 -3.59 8.80 -13.40
CA ASN A 103 -2.30 8.49 -13.99
C ASN A 103 -2.14 6.96 -14.11
N PRO A 104 -2.29 6.36 -15.30
CA PRO A 104 -2.23 4.90 -15.48
C PRO A 104 -0.82 4.30 -15.29
N ALA A 105 0.18 5.06 -14.84
CA ALA A 105 1.56 4.64 -14.68
C ALA A 105 1.84 3.80 -13.42
N GLY A 106 0.89 2.94 -13.02
CA GLY A 106 1.14 1.84 -12.08
C GLY A 106 1.55 0.59 -12.85
N PRO A 107 2.45 -0.26 -12.33
CA PRO A 107 2.93 -1.42 -13.07
C PRO A 107 1.74 -2.35 -13.42
N PRO A 108 1.65 -2.84 -14.67
CA PRO A 108 0.63 -3.79 -15.07
C PRO A 108 0.76 -5.11 -14.27
N GLU A 109 -0.39 -5.76 -14.10
CA GLU A 109 -0.62 -7.03 -13.37
C GLU A 109 0.37 -8.16 -13.70
#